data_AF-A0AAU2N6I4-F1
#
_entry.id   AF-A0AAU2N6I4-F1
#
_cell.length_a   1.000
_cell.length_b   1.000
_cell.length_c   1.000
_cell.angle_alpha   90.00
_cell.angle_beta   90.00
_cell.angle_gamma   90.00
#
_symmetry.space_group_name_H-M   'P 1'
#
loop_
_entity.id
_entity.type
_entity.pdbx_description
1 polymer ?
#
loop_
_entity_poly.entity_id
_entity_poly.type
_entity_poly.pdbx_seq_one_letter_code
_entity_poly.pdbx_strand_id
1 'polypeptide(L)'
;MFVLSGPGGPGSPGGPAGHTRHRSSYGAVGLDLDLLAGPEAVLPFLRGHVREDDWYPDDMVEAGVLADEARRLLLLFASEGPIASLRTRAATLELLRCAWPGWEVRWLHDGQTGLRTHLGLDPGERDTDVYPGPALDRDDEELADPDPLVAVVTIGQDRCHVLADIDDHPAEEGPALLERLRDAPEHGSHRLRADAGIHVDPERRRVGWWLNTARAHAGALAGRWPGWTVEFWEDRWAEHERASGGRFAPPAPDRAAALADVRDQALERWAGPRGDVRARLVAALPHATIGRGFGPAVPAEQAAAARAAVRRAYAAAVGT
;
A
#
# COMPACT_ATOMS: atom_id res chain seq x y z
N MET A 1 -3.13 -10.49 -3.86
CA MET A 1 -2.26 -9.84 -4.88
C MET A 1 -2.84 -10.02 -6.27
N PHE A 2 -3.05 -8.91 -6.99
CA PHE A 2 -3.38 -8.90 -8.41
C PHE A 2 -2.20 -8.50 -9.28
N VAL A 3 -2.11 -9.14 -10.44
CA VAL A 3 -1.08 -8.87 -11.43
C VAL A 3 -1.75 -8.76 -12.79
N LEU A 4 -1.57 -7.62 -13.45
CA LEU A 4 -1.99 -7.42 -14.82
C LEU A 4 -0.77 -7.21 -15.71
N SER A 5 -0.62 -8.04 -16.75
CA SER A 5 0.40 -7.86 -17.78
C SER A 5 -0.24 -7.56 -19.13
N GLY A 6 0.44 -6.75 -19.95
CA GLY A 6 -0.06 -6.09 -21.17
C GLY A 6 -0.68 -6.97 -22.28
N PRO A 7 -0.98 -6.37 -23.46
CA PRO A 7 -1.84 -6.95 -24.48
C PRO A 7 -1.31 -8.30 -24.97
N GLY A 8 -2.09 -9.36 -24.72
CA GLY A 8 -1.84 -10.67 -25.30
C GLY A 8 -1.69 -10.58 -26.81
N GLY A 9 -0.73 -11.32 -27.36
CA GLY A 9 -0.54 -11.40 -28.82
C GLY A 9 -1.84 -11.78 -29.54
N PRO A 10 -1.95 -11.49 -30.85
CA PRO A 10 -3.16 -11.71 -31.63
C PRO A 10 -3.61 -13.17 -31.51
N GLY A 11 -4.79 -13.40 -30.92
CA GLY A 11 -5.38 -14.73 -30.70
C GLY A 11 -5.45 -15.20 -29.24
N SER A 12 -4.90 -14.46 -28.26
CA SER A 12 -5.18 -14.73 -26.84
C SER A 12 -6.57 -14.19 -26.47
N PRO A 13 -7.40 -14.92 -25.70
CA PRO A 13 -8.57 -14.34 -25.05
C PRO A 13 -8.05 -13.30 -24.06
N GLY A 14 -7.95 -12.04 -24.50
CA GLY A 14 -7.44 -10.94 -23.68
C GLY A 14 -8.54 -10.41 -22.77
N GLY A 15 -8.16 -9.98 -21.57
CA GLY A 15 -9.01 -9.12 -20.76
C GLY A 15 -9.15 -7.73 -21.39
N PRO A 16 -9.72 -6.76 -20.65
CA PRO A 16 -9.90 -5.39 -21.10
C PRO A 16 -8.60 -4.79 -21.66
N ALA A 17 -8.67 -4.24 -22.87
CA ALA A 17 -7.51 -3.71 -23.61
C ALA A 17 -6.36 -4.71 -23.85
N GLY A 18 -6.63 -6.02 -23.79
CA GLY A 18 -5.67 -7.09 -24.04
C GLY A 18 -4.91 -7.57 -22.80
N HIS A 19 -5.09 -6.95 -21.63
CA HIS A 19 -4.35 -7.33 -20.43
C HIS A 19 -4.73 -8.75 -19.97
N THR A 20 -3.74 -9.51 -19.48
CA THR A 20 -3.97 -10.79 -18.80
C THR A 20 -3.89 -10.58 -17.30
N ARG A 21 -4.78 -11.25 -16.58
CA ARG A 21 -4.89 -11.10 -15.14
C ARG A 21 -4.46 -12.36 -14.42
N HIS A 22 -3.65 -12.16 -13.39
CA HIS A 22 -3.07 -13.22 -12.60
C HIS A 22 -3.23 -12.92 -11.12
N ARG A 23 -3.17 -13.98 -10.32
CA ARG A 23 -3.43 -13.94 -8.89
C ARG A 23 -2.29 -14.55 -8.10
N SER A 24 -2.04 -13.95 -6.94
CA SER A 24 -1.45 -14.67 -5.81
C SER A 24 -2.24 -14.51 -4.51
N SER A 25 -2.53 -15.62 -3.84
CA SER A 25 -3.15 -15.65 -2.51
C SER A 25 -2.17 -15.31 -1.37
N TYR A 26 -0.87 -15.33 -1.65
CA TYR A 26 0.19 -15.06 -0.64
C TYR A 26 1.27 -14.12 -1.17
N GLY A 27 0.98 -13.43 -2.27
CA GLY A 27 1.96 -12.60 -2.95
C GLY A 27 1.97 -11.14 -2.49
N ALA A 28 1.00 -10.71 -1.67
CA ALA A 28 0.93 -9.30 -1.29
C ALA A 28 2.17 -8.87 -0.50
N VAL A 29 2.55 -9.69 0.48
CA VAL A 29 3.72 -9.46 1.33
C VAL A 29 5.01 -9.40 0.50
N GLY A 30 5.65 -8.24 0.54
CA GLY A 30 6.91 -7.97 -0.15
C GLY A 30 6.79 -7.81 -1.67
N LEU A 31 5.59 -7.54 -2.21
CA LEU A 31 5.41 -7.22 -3.62
C LEU A 31 6.28 -6.01 -4.01
N ASP A 32 6.26 -4.95 -3.22
CA ASP A 32 7.08 -3.75 -3.42
C ASP A 32 8.58 -4.07 -3.50
N LEU A 33 9.07 -4.97 -2.66
CA LEU A 33 10.44 -5.48 -2.68
C LEU A 33 10.73 -6.36 -3.90
N ASP A 34 9.78 -7.21 -4.31
CA ASP A 34 9.89 -8.02 -5.52
C ASP A 34 9.98 -7.10 -6.77
N LEU A 35 9.22 -6.00 -6.80
CA LEU A 35 9.23 -5.02 -7.89
C LEU A 35 10.58 -4.29 -8.06
N LEU A 36 11.41 -4.19 -7.01
CA LEU A 36 12.75 -3.58 -7.09
C LEU A 36 13.76 -4.36 -7.94
N ALA A 37 13.40 -5.58 -8.35
CA ALA A 37 14.19 -6.36 -9.31
C ALA A 37 14.12 -5.85 -10.76
N GLY A 38 13.24 -4.88 -11.04
CA GLY A 38 13.10 -4.25 -12.35
C GLY A 38 12.35 -5.09 -13.39
N PRO A 39 12.03 -4.52 -14.56
CA PRO A 39 11.11 -5.13 -15.53
C PRO A 39 11.62 -6.47 -16.07
N GLU A 40 12.92 -6.65 -16.28
CA GLU A 40 13.48 -7.87 -16.86
C GLU A 40 13.28 -9.09 -15.97
N ALA A 41 13.41 -8.92 -14.65
CA ALA A 41 13.21 -9.99 -13.68
C ALA A 41 11.74 -10.14 -13.29
N VAL A 42 11.01 -9.02 -13.20
CA VAL A 42 9.65 -8.99 -12.65
C VAL A 42 8.60 -9.39 -13.69
N LEU A 43 8.68 -8.94 -14.94
CA LEU A 43 7.63 -9.24 -15.92
C LEU A 43 7.45 -10.75 -16.16
N PRO A 44 8.52 -11.57 -16.31
CA PRO A 44 8.38 -13.02 -16.38
C PRO A 44 7.79 -13.63 -15.09
N PHE A 45 8.19 -13.10 -13.92
CA PHE A 45 7.66 -13.53 -12.62
C PHE A 45 6.16 -13.25 -12.50
N LEU A 46 5.71 -12.05 -12.90
CA LEU A 46 4.31 -11.66 -12.92
C LEU A 46 3.48 -12.58 -13.81
N ARG A 47 3.93 -12.86 -15.04
CA ARG A 47 3.23 -13.77 -15.97
C ARG A 47 3.20 -15.23 -15.51
N GLY A 48 4.16 -15.64 -14.69
CA GLY A 48 4.24 -16.99 -14.14
C GLY A 48 3.16 -17.30 -13.09
N HIS A 49 2.42 -16.29 -12.61
CA HIS A 49 1.31 -16.49 -11.70
C HIS A 49 0.11 -17.14 -12.38
N VAL A 50 -0.75 -17.77 -11.58
CA VAL A 50 -1.98 -18.41 -12.05
C VAL A 50 -2.88 -17.34 -12.68
N ARG A 51 -3.27 -17.58 -13.92
CA ARG A 51 -4.24 -16.75 -14.64
C ARG A 51 -5.65 -16.98 -14.08
N GLU A 52 -6.36 -15.89 -13.83
CA GLU A 52 -7.74 -15.91 -13.32
C GLU A 52 -8.48 -14.66 -13.80
N ASP A 53 -9.76 -14.78 -14.13
CA ASP A 53 -10.56 -13.70 -14.75
C ASP A 53 -11.59 -13.03 -13.80
N ASP A 54 -11.78 -13.55 -12.56
CA ASP A 54 -12.61 -12.94 -11.49
C ASP A 54 -11.89 -12.03 -10.48
N TRP A 55 -12.46 -10.86 -10.16
CA TRP A 55 -11.89 -9.93 -9.16
C TRP A 55 -12.22 -10.43 -7.75
N TYR A 56 -11.30 -10.23 -6.82
CA TYR A 56 -11.57 -10.44 -5.41
C TYR A 56 -12.44 -9.30 -4.89
N PRO A 57 -13.23 -9.53 -3.84
CA PRO A 57 -13.71 -8.45 -2.99
C PRO A 57 -12.56 -7.50 -2.60
N ASP A 58 -12.81 -6.19 -2.64
CA ASP A 58 -11.77 -5.17 -2.48
C ASP A 58 -11.10 -5.22 -1.08
N ASP A 59 -11.82 -5.68 -0.06
CA ASP A 59 -11.37 -5.91 1.32
C ASP A 59 -10.40 -7.09 1.48
N MET A 60 -10.39 -8.02 0.52
CA MET A 60 -9.54 -9.21 0.55
C MET A 60 -8.21 -9.03 -0.20
N VAL A 61 -7.86 -7.79 -0.56
CA VAL A 61 -6.78 -7.49 -1.50
C VAL A 61 -5.81 -6.47 -0.93
N GLU A 62 -4.74 -7.00 -0.35
CA GLU A 62 -3.71 -6.20 0.31
C GLU A 62 -2.67 -5.61 -0.65
N ALA A 63 -2.63 -6.03 -1.91
CA ALA A 63 -1.69 -5.46 -2.89
C ALA A 63 -2.10 -5.75 -4.33
N GLY A 64 -1.63 -4.93 -5.25
CA GLY A 64 -1.83 -5.12 -6.69
C GLY A 64 -0.83 -4.37 -7.55
N VAL A 65 -0.60 -4.90 -8.75
CA VAL A 65 0.26 -4.30 -9.76
C VAL A 65 -0.34 -4.45 -11.15
N LEU A 66 -0.25 -3.38 -11.93
CA LEU A 66 -0.45 -3.38 -13.37
C LEU A 66 0.85 -2.96 -14.04
N ALA A 67 1.38 -3.85 -14.88
CA ALA A 67 2.56 -3.60 -15.70
C ALA A 67 2.17 -3.59 -17.17
N ASP A 68 2.01 -2.38 -17.72
CA ASP A 68 1.70 -2.14 -19.13
C ASP A 68 3.01 -1.91 -19.90
N GLU A 69 3.48 -2.96 -20.58
CA GLU A 69 4.71 -2.92 -21.37
C GLU A 69 4.63 -2.03 -22.60
N ALA A 70 3.44 -1.87 -23.18
CA ALA A 70 3.25 -1.06 -24.37
C ALA A 70 3.40 0.42 -24.04
N ARG A 71 2.86 0.84 -22.89
CA ARG A 71 2.97 2.22 -22.38
C ARG A 71 4.19 2.45 -21.50
N ARG A 72 4.88 1.39 -21.09
CA ARG A 72 5.90 1.39 -20.03
C ARG A 72 5.37 2.05 -18.75
N LEU A 73 4.23 1.56 -18.27
CA LEU A 73 3.56 2.06 -17.07
C LEU A 73 3.49 0.96 -16.01
N LEU A 74 3.93 1.29 -14.79
CA LEU A 74 3.79 0.47 -13.60
C LEU A 74 2.87 1.19 -12.61
N LEU A 75 1.67 0.66 -12.43
CA LEU A 75 0.75 1.07 -11.36
C LEU A 75 0.82 0.05 -10.23
N LEU A 76 0.90 0.52 -8.99
CA LEU A 76 0.95 -0.38 -7.84
C LEU A 76 0.25 0.19 -6.61
N PHE A 77 -0.19 -0.72 -5.75
CA PHE A 77 -0.61 -0.44 -4.38
C PHE A 77 -0.26 -1.62 -3.47
N ALA A 78 -0.12 -1.34 -2.18
CA ALA A 78 0.11 -2.31 -1.12
C ALA A 78 -0.39 -1.76 0.22
N SER A 79 -0.84 -2.65 1.10
CA SER A 79 -1.25 -2.34 2.47
C SER A 79 -0.11 -2.53 3.48
N GLU A 80 0.97 -3.20 3.07
CA GLU A 80 2.09 -3.54 3.95
C GLU A 80 3.44 -3.33 3.26
N GLY A 81 4.50 -3.43 4.06
CA GLY A 81 5.89 -3.38 3.62
C GLY A 81 6.46 -1.97 3.59
N PRO A 82 7.71 -1.81 3.14
CA PRO A 82 8.39 -0.51 3.14
C PRO A 82 7.72 0.57 2.29
N ILE A 83 6.84 0.22 1.35
CA ILE A 83 6.06 1.22 0.61
C ILE A 83 4.88 1.81 1.42
N ALA A 84 4.42 1.10 2.45
CA ALA A 84 3.29 1.48 3.29
C ALA A 84 3.70 2.13 4.63
N SER A 85 5.00 2.19 4.93
CA SER A 85 5.52 2.83 6.15
C SER A 85 5.94 4.28 5.90
N LEU A 86 5.56 5.21 6.78
CA LEU A 86 5.98 6.62 6.71
C LEU A 86 7.51 6.76 6.61
N ARG A 87 8.25 5.88 7.29
CA ARG A 87 9.72 5.89 7.35
C ARG A 87 10.37 5.61 6.00
N THR A 88 9.79 4.71 5.21
CA THR A 88 10.46 4.13 4.03
C THR A 88 9.74 4.40 2.72
N ARG A 89 8.46 4.79 2.74
CA ARG A 89 7.62 4.97 1.56
C ARG A 89 8.25 5.82 0.45
N ALA A 90 8.75 7.00 0.79
CA ALA A 90 9.37 7.90 -0.19
C ALA A 90 10.61 7.27 -0.83
N ALA A 91 11.45 6.62 -0.03
CA ALA A 91 12.65 5.91 -0.50
C ALA A 91 12.29 4.69 -1.37
N THR A 92 11.25 3.95 -1.01
CA THR A 92 10.75 2.81 -1.78
C THR A 92 10.26 3.24 -3.16
N LEU A 93 9.44 4.30 -3.24
CA LEU A 93 8.98 4.85 -4.52
C LEU A 93 10.13 5.40 -5.37
N GLU A 94 11.12 6.03 -4.74
CA GLU A 94 12.33 6.50 -5.41
C GLU A 94 13.12 5.34 -6.04
N LEU A 95 13.40 4.28 -5.26
CA LEU A 95 14.10 3.09 -5.73
C LEU A 95 13.34 2.37 -6.84
N LEU A 96 12.00 2.31 -6.77
CA LEU A 96 11.19 1.72 -7.83
C LEU A 96 11.35 2.48 -9.15
N ARG A 97 11.35 3.82 -9.12
CA ARG A 97 11.61 4.63 -10.33
C ARG A 97 13.00 4.36 -10.90
N CYS A 98 14.01 4.18 -10.06
CA CYS A 98 15.36 3.80 -10.50
C CYS A 98 15.44 2.36 -11.04
N ALA A 99 14.67 1.42 -10.46
CA ALA A 99 14.64 0.02 -10.87
C ALA A 99 13.88 -0.21 -12.18
N TRP A 100 13.00 0.71 -12.57
CA TRP A 100 12.19 0.64 -13.78
C TRP A 100 12.55 1.77 -14.77
N PRO A 101 13.77 1.76 -15.34
CA PRO A 101 14.25 2.85 -16.18
C PRO A 101 13.39 2.99 -17.45
N GLY A 102 12.97 4.22 -17.74
CA GLY A 102 12.12 4.52 -18.89
C GLY A 102 10.67 4.05 -18.75
N TRP A 103 10.27 3.61 -17.56
CA TRP A 103 8.88 3.41 -17.20
C TRP A 103 8.37 4.56 -16.34
N GLU A 104 7.09 4.83 -16.45
CA GLU A 104 6.36 5.62 -15.49
C GLU A 104 5.92 4.73 -14.31
N VAL A 105 6.23 5.13 -13.08
CA VAL A 105 5.85 4.42 -11.85
C VAL A 105 4.88 5.29 -11.05
N ARG A 106 3.67 4.80 -10.78
CA ARG A 106 2.64 5.52 -10.01
C ARG A 106 2.01 4.66 -8.93
N TRP A 107 1.83 5.25 -7.76
CA TRP A 107 1.03 4.68 -6.68
C TRP A 107 -0.47 4.86 -6.94
N LEU A 108 -1.28 3.91 -6.47
CA LEU A 108 -2.73 3.98 -6.50
C LEU A 108 -3.30 3.99 -5.08
N HIS A 109 -3.73 5.16 -4.61
CA HIS A 109 -4.37 5.28 -3.30
C HIS A 109 -5.74 4.59 -3.25
N ASP A 110 -6.48 4.54 -4.36
CA ASP A 110 -7.77 3.84 -4.48
C ASP A 110 -7.63 2.30 -4.57
N GLY A 111 -6.41 1.76 -4.40
CA GLY A 111 -6.15 0.33 -4.43
C GLY A 111 -6.69 -0.37 -5.70
N GLN A 112 -7.44 -1.45 -5.49
CA GLN A 112 -8.06 -2.22 -6.57
C GLN A 112 -9.08 -1.41 -7.38
N THR A 113 -9.89 -0.58 -6.73
CA THR A 113 -10.84 0.33 -7.40
C THR A 113 -10.12 1.22 -8.42
N GLY A 114 -8.93 1.73 -8.04
CA GLY A 114 -8.07 2.53 -8.91
C GLY A 114 -7.58 1.76 -10.14
N LEU A 115 -7.16 0.50 -9.98
CA LEU A 115 -6.79 -0.36 -11.10
C LEU A 115 -7.95 -0.62 -12.07
N ARG A 116 -9.13 -0.94 -11.53
CA ARG A 116 -10.34 -1.20 -12.33
C ARG A 116 -10.73 0.03 -13.14
N THR A 117 -10.74 1.19 -12.48
CA THR A 117 -11.04 2.49 -13.11
C THR A 117 -10.04 2.81 -14.22
N HIS A 118 -8.74 2.58 -13.98
CA HIS A 118 -7.70 2.80 -15.00
C HIS A 118 -7.94 1.97 -16.28
N LEU A 119 -8.47 0.75 -16.13
CA LEU A 119 -8.79 -0.15 -17.23
C LEU A 119 -10.14 0.15 -17.90
N GLY A 120 -10.88 1.16 -17.43
CA GLY A 120 -12.23 1.47 -17.88
C GLY A 120 -13.26 0.42 -17.46
N LEU A 121 -13.01 -0.29 -16.35
CA LEU A 121 -13.92 -1.28 -15.78
C LEU A 121 -14.81 -0.68 -14.70
N ASP A 122 -15.84 -1.43 -14.35
CA ASP A 122 -16.64 -1.16 -13.16
C ASP A 122 -15.71 -1.09 -11.92
N PRO A 123 -15.80 -0.01 -11.11
CA PRO A 123 -14.90 0.23 -9.99
C PRO A 123 -15.04 -0.81 -8.86
N GLY A 124 -16.10 -1.61 -8.83
CA GLY A 124 -16.43 -2.49 -7.73
C GLY A 124 -17.55 -1.93 -6.85
N GLU A 125 -18.15 -2.82 -6.06
CA GLU A 125 -19.11 -2.43 -5.04
C GLU A 125 -18.38 -1.89 -3.82
N ARG A 126 -18.84 -0.76 -3.32
CA ARG A 126 -18.30 -0.15 -2.11
C ARG A 126 -18.97 -0.79 -0.90
N ASP A 127 -18.17 -1.20 0.08
CA ASP A 127 -18.70 -1.57 1.39
C ASP A 127 -19.31 -0.33 2.10
N THR A 128 -20.51 -0.50 2.62
CA THR A 128 -21.23 0.53 3.36
C THR A 128 -20.97 0.47 4.85
N ASP A 129 -20.65 -0.73 5.35
CA ASP A 129 -20.33 -0.93 6.76
C ASP A 129 -19.01 -0.22 7.09
N VAL A 130 -18.86 0.16 8.36
CA VAL A 130 -17.67 0.82 8.88
C VAL A 130 -17.26 0.11 10.15
N TYR A 131 -16.03 -0.39 10.18
CA TYR A 131 -15.40 -1.07 11.29
C TYR A 131 -14.33 -0.14 11.86
N PRO A 132 -14.64 0.70 12.85
CA PRO A 132 -13.67 1.68 13.36
C PRO A 132 -12.64 1.00 14.27
N GLY A 133 -11.37 1.34 14.05
CA GLY A 133 -10.29 0.92 14.94
C GLY A 133 -10.46 1.47 16.38
N PRO A 134 -10.06 0.70 17.42
CA PRO A 134 -10.15 1.13 18.80
C PRO A 134 -9.27 2.35 19.07
N ALA A 135 -9.69 3.19 20.02
CA ALA A 135 -8.83 4.24 20.55
C ALA A 135 -7.80 3.64 21.49
N LEU A 136 -6.54 4.03 21.33
CA LEU A 136 -5.43 3.53 22.12
C LEU A 136 -5.27 4.35 23.40
N ASP A 137 -4.91 3.69 24.49
CA ASP A 137 -4.45 4.37 25.70
C ASP A 137 -3.02 4.90 25.51
N ARG A 138 -2.61 5.87 26.33
CA ARG A 138 -1.29 6.53 26.20
C ARG A 138 -0.12 5.58 26.48
N ASP A 139 -0.36 4.52 27.24
CA ASP A 139 0.60 3.49 27.62
C ASP A 139 0.34 2.16 26.89
N ASP A 140 -0.45 2.18 25.82
CA ASP A 140 -0.67 1.02 24.95
C ASP A 140 0.66 0.51 24.38
N GLU A 141 0.79 -0.82 24.28
CA GLU A 141 2.03 -1.48 23.84
C GLU A 141 2.36 -1.18 22.38
N GLU A 142 1.36 -0.94 21.53
CA GLU A 142 1.55 -0.55 20.14
C GLU A 142 2.36 0.74 20.04
N LEU A 143 2.15 1.68 20.97
CA LEU A 143 2.87 2.96 20.99
C LEU A 143 4.34 2.84 21.43
N ALA A 144 4.77 1.65 21.88
CA ALA A 144 6.17 1.38 22.16
C ALA A 144 6.97 1.02 20.90
N ASP A 145 6.30 0.62 19.82
CA ASP A 145 6.97 0.33 18.56
C ASP A 145 7.47 1.61 17.86
N PRO A 146 8.62 1.56 17.16
CA PRO A 146 9.20 2.73 16.51
C PRO A 146 8.42 3.16 15.25
N ASP A 147 7.63 2.26 14.68
CA ASP A 147 6.76 2.45 13.52
C ASP A 147 5.37 1.83 13.83
N PRO A 148 4.59 2.45 14.74
CA PRO A 148 3.34 1.86 15.23
C PRO A 148 2.24 1.92 14.17
N LEU A 149 1.41 0.88 14.10
CA LEU A 149 0.26 0.73 13.20
C LEU A 149 -0.91 1.57 13.71
N VAL A 150 -0.80 2.89 13.58
CA VAL A 150 -1.76 3.84 14.14
C VAL A 150 -2.23 4.90 13.15
N ALA A 151 -3.47 5.33 13.36
CA ALA A 151 -4.07 6.48 12.72
C ALA A 151 -4.18 7.63 13.73
N VAL A 152 -3.63 8.80 13.37
CA VAL A 152 -3.69 9.98 14.24
C VAL A 152 -4.89 10.85 13.88
N VAL A 153 -5.71 11.18 14.87
CA VAL A 153 -6.86 12.08 14.71
C VAL A 153 -6.62 13.38 15.46
N THR A 154 -6.61 14.51 14.76
CA THR A 154 -6.58 15.84 15.40
C THR A 154 -7.90 16.57 15.17
N ILE A 155 -8.40 17.26 16.21
CA ILE A 155 -9.67 17.98 16.15
C ILE A 155 -9.47 19.43 16.60
N GLY A 156 -9.72 20.37 15.69
CA GLY A 156 -9.42 21.78 15.88
C GLY A 156 -7.96 21.99 16.24
N GLN A 157 -7.69 22.96 17.11
CA GLN A 157 -6.34 23.23 17.62
C GLN A 157 -6.11 22.64 19.02
N ASP A 158 -7.01 21.77 19.51
CA ASP A 158 -7.10 21.44 20.94
C ASP A 158 -6.99 19.97 21.29
N ARG A 159 -7.31 19.05 20.37
CA ARG A 159 -7.37 17.62 20.68
C ARG A 159 -6.54 16.78 19.72
N CYS A 160 -5.89 15.77 20.29
CA CYS A 160 -5.19 14.73 19.56
C CYS A 160 -5.60 13.37 20.13
N HIS A 161 -6.01 12.44 19.28
CA HIS A 161 -6.34 11.07 19.61
C HIS A 161 -5.53 10.13 18.73
N VAL A 162 -5.30 8.91 19.21
CA VAL A 162 -4.58 7.87 18.47
C VAL A 162 -5.48 6.64 18.44
N LEU A 163 -5.64 6.07 17.25
CA LEU A 163 -6.45 4.89 16.98
C LEU A 163 -5.56 3.80 16.39
N ALA A 164 -5.86 2.53 16.64
CA ALA A 164 -5.21 1.44 15.90
C ALA A 164 -5.61 1.50 14.41
N ASP A 165 -4.64 1.38 13.51
CA ASP A 165 -4.85 1.37 12.05
C ASP A 165 -4.97 -0.07 11.51
N ILE A 166 -5.83 -0.86 12.16
CA ILE A 166 -6.04 -2.28 11.85
C ILE A 166 -7.36 -2.55 11.11
N ASP A 167 -8.28 -1.58 11.12
CA ASP A 167 -9.59 -1.68 10.49
C ASP A 167 -9.79 -0.49 9.51
N ASP A 168 -10.99 0.07 9.46
CA ASP A 168 -11.32 1.15 8.53
C ASP A 168 -10.70 2.48 8.97
N HIS A 169 -10.24 3.22 7.96
CA HIS A 169 -9.67 4.54 8.17
C HIS A 169 -10.68 5.46 8.90
N PRO A 170 -10.28 6.27 9.91
CA PRO A 170 -11.23 7.05 10.72
C PRO A 170 -12.10 8.04 9.93
N ALA A 171 -11.67 8.43 8.73
CA ALA A 171 -12.48 9.25 7.81
C ALA A 171 -13.76 8.57 7.32
N GLU A 172 -13.85 7.23 7.38
CA GLU A 172 -15.01 6.42 6.96
C GLU A 172 -16.23 6.66 7.87
N GLU A 173 -15.99 6.95 9.15
CA GLU A 173 -17.04 7.19 10.14
C GLU A 173 -17.84 8.49 9.90
N GLY A 174 -17.31 9.40 9.08
CA GLY A 174 -17.94 10.70 8.89
C GLY A 174 -17.98 11.53 10.19
N PRO A 175 -18.97 12.44 10.33
CA PRO A 175 -19.14 13.25 11.54
C PRO A 175 -19.37 12.43 12.83
N ALA A 176 -19.75 11.15 12.74
CA ALA A 176 -19.93 10.29 13.91
C ALA A 176 -18.61 10.06 14.68
N LEU A 177 -17.46 10.19 14.00
CA LEU A 177 -16.13 10.16 14.62
C LEU A 177 -16.02 11.14 15.80
N LEU A 178 -16.59 12.34 15.66
CA LEU A 178 -16.52 13.38 16.70
C LEU A 178 -17.26 12.98 17.98
N GLU A 179 -18.35 12.21 17.85
CA GLU A 179 -19.09 11.69 19.00
C GLU A 179 -18.32 10.57 19.67
N ARG A 180 -17.78 9.63 18.88
CA ARG A 180 -16.97 8.52 19.39
C ARG A 180 -15.75 9.01 20.18
N LEU A 181 -15.10 10.07 19.70
CA LEU A 181 -13.90 10.62 20.34
C LEU A 181 -14.18 11.55 21.53
N ARG A 182 -15.45 11.77 21.92
CA ARG A 182 -15.77 12.62 23.08
C ARG A 182 -15.18 12.06 24.37
N ASP A 183 -15.27 10.74 24.55
CA ASP A 183 -14.84 10.04 25.78
C ASP A 183 -13.58 9.18 25.56
N ALA A 184 -12.96 9.27 24.37
CA ALA A 184 -11.75 8.52 24.04
C ALA A 184 -10.48 9.13 24.69
N PRO A 185 -9.42 8.34 24.91
CA PRO A 185 -8.14 8.84 25.40
C PRO A 185 -7.60 10.00 24.56
N GLU A 186 -7.32 11.11 25.22
CA GLU A 186 -6.73 12.32 24.62
C GLU A 186 -5.22 12.27 24.83
N HIS A 187 -4.42 12.59 23.82
CA HIS A 187 -2.96 12.47 23.83
C HIS A 187 -2.22 13.81 23.93
N GLY A 188 -2.91 14.93 23.74
CA GLY A 188 -2.39 16.29 23.62
C GLY A 188 -1.72 16.49 22.27
N SER A 189 -0.70 15.69 22.01
CA SER A 189 0.08 15.71 20.79
C SER A 189 0.69 14.35 20.51
N HIS A 190 0.86 14.00 19.24
CA HIS A 190 1.52 12.78 18.81
C HIS A 190 2.79 13.08 18.02
N ARG A 191 3.88 12.37 18.34
CA ARG A 191 5.24 12.59 17.82
C ARG A 191 5.87 11.35 17.21
N LEU A 192 5.19 10.20 17.27
CA LEU A 192 5.67 9.00 16.60
C LEU A 192 5.24 9.03 15.13
N ARG A 193 5.74 8.09 14.36
CA ARG A 193 5.25 7.84 13.01
C ARG A 193 3.85 7.23 13.09
N ALA A 194 3.10 7.37 12.01
CA ALA A 194 1.75 6.86 11.86
C ALA A 194 1.55 6.41 10.41
N ASP A 195 0.64 5.48 10.20
CA ASP A 195 0.33 4.96 8.86
C ASP A 195 -0.78 5.73 8.17
N ALA A 196 -1.60 6.40 8.96
CA ALA A 196 -2.66 7.27 8.47
C ALA A 196 -2.96 8.43 9.41
N GLY A 197 -3.83 9.33 8.95
CA GLY A 197 -4.36 10.35 9.82
C GLY A 197 -5.44 11.24 9.22
N ILE A 198 -6.12 11.93 10.11
CA ILE A 198 -7.20 12.85 9.79
C ILE A 198 -7.14 14.07 10.70
N HIS A 199 -7.28 15.24 10.09
CA HIS A 199 -7.54 16.50 10.77
C HIS A 199 -8.98 16.91 10.53
N VAL A 200 -9.71 17.20 11.61
CA VAL A 200 -11.08 17.70 11.58
C VAL A 200 -11.10 19.12 12.15
N ASP A 201 -11.60 20.09 11.39
CA ASP A 201 -11.88 21.46 11.84
C ASP A 201 -13.41 21.64 11.91
N PRO A 202 -14.04 21.47 13.09
CA PRO A 202 -15.48 21.61 13.23
C PRO A 202 -16.00 23.02 13.01
N GLU A 203 -15.19 24.05 13.33
CA GLU A 203 -15.59 25.46 13.18
C GLU A 203 -15.77 25.81 11.70
N ARG A 204 -14.83 25.36 10.85
CA ARG A 204 -14.87 25.60 9.40
C ARG A 204 -15.54 24.49 8.60
N ARG A 205 -15.96 23.41 9.27
CA ARG A 205 -16.45 22.17 8.65
C ARG A 205 -15.50 21.65 7.57
N ARG A 206 -14.23 21.50 7.92
CA ARG A 206 -13.21 20.96 7.02
C ARG A 206 -12.65 19.65 7.57
N VAL A 207 -12.36 18.73 6.65
CA VAL A 207 -11.64 17.50 6.92
C VAL A 207 -10.52 17.38 5.92
N GLY A 208 -9.33 17.09 6.43
CA GLY A 208 -8.20 16.65 5.62
C GLY A 208 -7.71 15.31 6.12
N TRP A 209 -7.40 14.38 5.23
CA TRP A 209 -6.99 13.04 5.63
C TRP A 209 -5.97 12.45 4.66
N TRP A 210 -5.17 11.51 5.14
CA TRP A 210 -4.07 10.90 4.39
C TRP A 210 -3.84 9.46 4.87
N LEU A 211 -3.18 8.66 4.03
CA LEU A 211 -2.72 7.31 4.37
C LEU A 211 -1.47 6.94 3.56
N ASN A 212 -0.61 6.11 4.14
CA ASN A 212 0.54 5.54 3.45
C ASN A 212 0.18 4.25 2.68
N THR A 213 -0.90 3.58 3.05
CA THR A 213 -1.40 2.37 2.41
C THR A 213 -2.26 2.70 1.18
N ALA A 214 -3.13 1.79 0.77
CA ALA A 214 -4.18 2.06 -0.20
C ALA A 214 -5.54 1.64 0.36
N ARG A 215 -6.58 2.38 -0.02
CA ARG A 215 -7.94 2.14 0.42
C ARG A 215 -8.86 2.17 -0.80
N ALA A 216 -9.55 1.06 -1.03
CA ALA A 216 -10.57 0.99 -2.08
C ALA A 216 -11.59 2.11 -1.91
N HIS A 217 -12.00 2.71 -3.04
CA HIS A 217 -12.96 3.81 -3.06
C HIS A 217 -12.59 5.05 -2.21
N ALA A 218 -11.30 5.32 -1.97
CA ALA A 218 -10.83 6.52 -1.26
C ALA A 218 -11.46 7.82 -1.81
N GLY A 219 -11.60 7.95 -3.12
CA GLY A 219 -12.26 9.09 -3.76
C GLY A 219 -13.73 9.33 -3.36
N ALA A 220 -14.42 8.32 -2.82
CA ALA A 220 -15.82 8.40 -2.41
C ALA A 220 -16.01 8.83 -0.94
N LEU A 221 -14.92 9.06 -0.18
CA LEU A 221 -15.00 9.39 1.24
C LEU A 221 -15.60 10.78 1.53
N ALA A 222 -15.53 11.71 0.58
CA ALA A 222 -16.21 12.99 0.71
C ALA A 222 -17.73 12.84 0.98
N GLY A 223 -18.35 11.78 0.43
CA GLY A 223 -19.77 11.49 0.64
C GLY A 223 -20.13 11.09 2.09
N ARG A 224 -19.17 10.65 2.90
CA ARG A 224 -19.38 10.31 4.33
C ARG A 224 -19.47 11.57 5.21
N TRP A 225 -19.08 12.74 4.71
CA TRP A 225 -19.06 13.99 5.45
C TRP A 225 -20.03 15.04 4.85
N PRO A 226 -21.35 14.83 4.95
CA PRO A 226 -22.33 15.71 4.33
C PRO A 226 -22.24 17.15 4.88
N GLY A 227 -22.07 18.12 3.99
CA GLY A 227 -21.96 19.53 4.34
C GLY A 227 -20.58 19.97 4.86
N TRP A 228 -19.56 19.12 4.72
CA TRP A 228 -18.16 19.46 5.00
C TRP A 228 -17.37 19.60 3.70
N THR A 229 -16.26 20.34 3.77
CA THR A 229 -15.22 20.29 2.74
C THR A 229 -14.24 19.19 3.11
N VAL A 230 -14.14 18.15 2.27
CA VAL A 230 -13.21 17.04 2.48
C VAL A 230 -12.09 17.13 1.45
N GLU A 231 -10.86 17.09 1.92
CA GLU A 231 -9.66 17.03 1.10
C GLU A 231 -8.91 15.74 1.37
N PHE A 232 -8.59 15.00 0.32
CA PHE A 232 -7.69 13.86 0.41
C PHE A 232 -6.26 14.34 0.13
N TRP A 233 -5.41 14.25 1.15
CA TRP A 233 -4.01 14.65 1.08
C TRP A 233 -3.09 13.53 0.60
N GLU A 234 -3.62 12.39 0.16
CA GLU A 234 -2.83 11.25 -0.33
C GLU A 234 -1.87 10.75 0.76
N ASP A 235 -0.56 10.77 0.51
CA ASP A 235 0.48 10.46 1.49
C ASP A 235 1.19 11.71 2.05
N ARG A 236 0.61 12.90 1.82
CA ARG A 236 1.17 14.18 2.29
C ARG A 236 0.85 14.44 3.76
N TRP A 237 1.37 13.62 4.65
CA TRP A 237 1.22 13.76 6.11
C TRP A 237 1.65 15.14 6.64
N ALA A 238 2.53 15.86 5.93
CA ALA A 238 2.93 17.24 6.27
C ALA A 238 1.76 18.25 6.18
N GLU A 239 0.69 17.96 5.42
CA GLU A 239 -0.54 18.74 5.46
C GLU A 239 -1.24 18.60 6.82
N HIS A 240 -1.22 17.40 7.41
CA HIS A 240 -1.78 17.14 8.74
C HIS A 240 -1.01 17.88 9.83
N GLU A 241 0.33 17.86 9.76
CA GLU A 241 1.16 18.64 10.68
C GLU A 241 0.80 20.13 10.63
N ARG A 242 0.71 20.71 9.43
CA ARG A 242 0.33 22.12 9.24
C ARG A 242 -1.07 22.42 9.76
N ALA A 243 -2.07 21.60 9.41
CA ALA A 243 -3.46 21.82 9.77
C ALA A 243 -3.67 21.70 11.29
N SER A 244 -2.98 20.75 11.93
CA SER A 244 -3.09 20.47 13.36
C SER A 244 -2.33 21.45 14.26
N GLY A 245 -1.64 22.45 13.71
CA GLY A 245 -0.84 23.40 14.50
C GLY A 245 0.31 22.73 15.26
N GLY A 246 0.86 21.64 14.73
CA GLY A 246 1.93 20.87 15.37
C GLY A 246 1.46 19.88 16.43
N ARG A 247 0.16 19.57 16.55
CA ARG A 247 -0.30 18.47 17.41
C ARG A 247 0.11 17.11 16.88
N PHE A 248 0.11 16.93 15.56
CA PHE A 248 0.80 15.83 14.91
C PHE A 248 2.13 16.36 14.34
N ALA A 249 3.25 15.77 14.76
CA ALA A 249 4.59 16.15 14.28
C ALA A 249 5.52 14.93 14.34
N PRO A 250 5.40 13.98 13.40
CA PRO A 250 6.25 12.79 13.35
C PRO A 250 7.70 13.19 13.01
N PRO A 251 8.70 12.36 13.35
CA PRO A 251 10.07 12.61 12.89
C PRO A 251 10.16 12.50 11.38
N ALA A 252 10.85 13.45 10.75
CA ALA A 252 11.14 13.38 9.32
C ALA A 252 11.91 12.08 8.99
N PRO A 253 11.57 11.37 7.90
CA PRO A 253 12.34 10.22 7.45
C PRO A 253 13.80 10.57 7.12
N ASP A 254 14.74 9.78 7.62
CA ASP A 254 16.13 9.83 7.14
C ASP A 254 16.21 9.12 5.80
N ARG A 255 16.33 9.89 4.71
CA ARG A 255 16.39 9.36 3.34
C ARG A 255 17.50 8.33 3.15
N ALA A 256 18.70 8.58 3.67
CA ALA A 256 19.84 7.69 3.44
C ALA A 256 19.64 6.35 4.16
N ALA A 257 19.19 6.41 5.42
CA ALA A 257 18.85 5.20 6.18
C ALA A 257 17.68 4.44 5.54
N ALA A 258 16.64 5.14 5.09
CA ALA A 258 15.48 4.54 4.43
C ALA A 258 15.86 3.83 3.11
N LEU A 259 16.66 4.46 2.26
CA LEU A 259 17.15 3.84 1.02
C LEU A 259 17.97 2.57 1.31
N ALA A 260 18.84 2.61 2.32
CA ALA A 260 19.67 1.46 2.69
C ALA A 260 18.83 0.30 3.23
N ASP A 261 17.85 0.59 4.09
CA ASP A 261 16.95 -0.41 4.65
C ASP A 261 16.11 -1.11 3.56
N VAL A 262 15.46 -0.34 2.68
CA VAL A 262 14.67 -0.89 1.57
C VAL A 262 15.54 -1.76 0.66
N ARG A 263 16.77 -1.32 0.35
CA ARG A 263 17.74 -2.11 -0.42
C ARG A 263 18.05 -3.43 0.29
N ASP A 264 18.34 -3.39 1.59
CA ASP A 264 18.75 -4.59 2.34
C ASP A 264 17.61 -5.60 2.44
N GLN A 265 16.38 -5.13 2.70
CA GLN A 265 15.19 -5.98 2.65
C GLN A 265 14.96 -6.58 1.27
N ALA A 266 15.14 -5.81 0.19
CA ALA A 266 15.03 -6.34 -1.17
C ALA A 266 16.13 -7.37 -1.49
N LEU A 267 17.37 -7.14 -1.03
CA LEU A 267 18.47 -8.09 -1.22
C LEU A 267 18.22 -9.40 -0.46
N GLU A 268 17.68 -9.32 0.76
CA GLU A 268 17.28 -10.48 1.55
C GLU A 268 16.14 -11.24 0.86
N ARG A 269 15.12 -10.52 0.39
CA ARG A 269 14.00 -11.08 -0.39
C ARG A 269 14.48 -11.89 -1.60
N TRP A 270 15.54 -11.41 -2.25
CA TRP A 270 16.16 -12.05 -3.42
C TRP A 270 17.44 -12.84 -3.08
N ALA A 271 17.69 -13.21 -1.82
CA ALA A 271 18.96 -13.83 -1.39
C ALA A 271 19.26 -15.15 -2.10
N GLY A 272 18.23 -15.92 -2.48
CA GLY A 272 18.40 -17.22 -3.11
C GLY A 272 17.22 -17.65 -3.98
N PRO A 273 17.34 -18.82 -4.63
CA PRO A 273 16.22 -19.39 -5.35
C PRO A 273 15.04 -19.68 -4.41
N ARG A 274 13.82 -19.42 -4.88
CA ARG A 274 12.59 -19.74 -4.16
C ARG A 274 11.92 -20.92 -4.87
N GLY A 275 11.71 -22.02 -4.14
CA GLY A 275 10.98 -23.18 -4.66
C GLY A 275 9.48 -22.93 -4.69
N ASP A 276 8.72 -23.80 -5.35
CA ASP A 276 7.25 -23.76 -5.30
C ASP A 276 6.78 -24.08 -3.88
N VAL A 277 6.41 -23.04 -3.13
CA VAL A 277 5.92 -23.13 -1.75
C VAL A 277 4.64 -23.96 -1.68
N ARG A 278 3.85 -24.00 -2.76
CA ARG A 278 2.64 -24.83 -2.83
C ARG A 278 2.97 -26.29 -2.65
N ALA A 279 3.95 -26.80 -3.40
CA ALA A 279 4.31 -28.21 -3.35
C ALA A 279 4.71 -28.63 -1.93
N ARG A 280 5.42 -27.76 -1.20
CA ARG A 280 5.80 -28.00 0.19
C ARG A 280 4.61 -27.95 1.14
N LEU A 281 3.74 -26.96 1.02
CA LEU A 281 2.56 -26.82 1.87
C LEU A 281 1.54 -27.95 1.64
N VAL A 282 1.29 -28.33 0.38
CA VAL A 282 0.43 -29.48 0.04
C VAL A 282 0.97 -30.77 0.63
N ALA A 283 2.29 -30.97 0.60
CA ALA A 283 2.92 -32.13 1.23
C ALA A 283 2.82 -32.11 2.77
N ALA A 284 2.93 -30.92 3.40
CA ALA A 284 2.90 -30.77 4.84
C ALA A 284 1.47 -30.79 5.44
N LEU A 285 0.47 -30.33 4.68
CA LEU A 285 -0.92 -30.17 5.12
C LEU A 285 -1.90 -30.81 4.13
N PRO A 286 -1.92 -32.16 3.99
CA PRO A 286 -2.66 -32.86 2.94
C PRO A 286 -4.19 -32.72 3.03
N HIS A 287 -4.71 -32.26 4.17
CA HIS A 287 -6.14 -32.07 4.42
C HIS A 287 -6.56 -30.60 4.48
N ALA A 288 -5.61 -29.66 4.37
CA ALA A 288 -5.93 -28.24 4.36
C ALA A 288 -6.39 -27.81 2.96
N THR A 289 -7.44 -27.00 2.89
CA THR A 289 -7.77 -26.25 1.67
C THR A 289 -6.72 -25.15 1.50
N ILE A 290 -5.70 -25.43 0.71
CA ILE A 290 -4.65 -24.48 0.40
C ILE A 290 -5.10 -23.64 -0.80
N GLY A 291 -5.06 -22.30 -0.65
CA GLY A 291 -5.42 -21.35 -1.71
C GLY A 291 -4.67 -21.59 -3.03
N ARG A 292 -5.25 -21.12 -4.14
CA ARG A 292 -4.61 -21.14 -5.46
C ARG A 292 -3.74 -19.88 -5.65
N GLY A 293 -2.70 -19.94 -6.48
CA GLY A 293 -1.86 -18.78 -6.78
C GLY A 293 -0.75 -18.55 -5.74
N PHE A 294 0.21 -19.45 -5.68
CA PHE A 294 1.51 -19.14 -5.04
C PHE A 294 2.37 -18.37 -6.05
N GLY A 295 3.34 -17.61 -5.54
CA GLY A 295 4.37 -17.02 -6.39
C GLY A 295 5.11 -18.13 -7.17
N PRO A 296 5.43 -17.91 -8.46
CA PRO A 296 6.17 -18.89 -9.22
C PRO A 296 7.56 -19.10 -8.63
N ALA A 297 8.15 -20.27 -8.90
CA ALA A 297 9.51 -20.54 -8.49
C ALA A 297 10.48 -19.50 -9.09
N VAL A 298 11.47 -19.10 -8.30
CA VAL A 298 12.53 -18.18 -8.71
C VAL A 298 13.82 -18.98 -8.87
N PRO A 299 14.33 -19.17 -10.10
CA PRO A 299 15.63 -19.79 -10.33
C PRO A 299 16.79 -18.96 -9.76
N ALA A 300 17.93 -19.62 -9.52
CA ALA A 300 19.13 -18.95 -8.99
C ALA A 300 19.63 -17.83 -9.91
N GLU A 301 19.53 -18.02 -11.22
CA GLU A 301 19.89 -17.01 -12.23
C GLU A 301 19.00 -15.75 -12.11
N GLN A 302 17.68 -15.94 -12.02
CA GLN A 302 16.74 -14.84 -11.85
C GLN A 302 16.96 -14.10 -10.52
N ALA A 303 17.21 -14.83 -9.43
CA ALA A 303 17.56 -14.22 -8.14
C ALA A 303 18.85 -13.40 -8.22
N ALA A 304 19.88 -13.90 -8.91
CA ALA A 304 21.13 -13.16 -9.12
C ALA A 304 20.92 -11.89 -9.96
N ALA A 305 20.14 -11.97 -11.04
CA ALA A 305 19.79 -10.83 -11.87
C ALA A 305 19.00 -9.78 -11.08
N ALA A 306 18.02 -10.21 -10.28
CA ALA A 306 17.22 -9.35 -9.40
C ALA A 306 18.10 -8.58 -8.41
N ARG A 307 19.00 -9.26 -7.69
CA ARG A 307 19.94 -8.59 -6.77
C ARG A 307 20.84 -7.58 -7.48
N ALA A 308 21.28 -7.88 -8.70
CA ALA A 308 22.07 -6.94 -9.49
C ALA A 308 21.26 -5.69 -9.86
N ALA A 309 19.98 -5.85 -10.21
CA ALA A 309 19.07 -4.73 -10.47
C ALA A 309 18.84 -3.86 -9.23
N VAL A 310 18.54 -4.48 -8.07
CA VAL A 310 18.37 -3.77 -6.79
C VAL A 310 19.60 -2.91 -6.46
N ARG A 311 20.81 -3.47 -6.60
CA ARG A 311 22.06 -2.72 -6.35
C ARG A 311 22.25 -1.54 -7.31
N ARG A 312 21.90 -1.69 -8.58
CA ARG A 312 21.96 -0.61 -9.57
C ARG A 312 20.97 0.50 -9.24
N ALA A 313 19.73 0.14 -8.90
CA ALA A 313 18.69 1.10 -8.53
C ALA A 313 19.12 1.92 -7.29
N TYR A 314 19.63 1.23 -6.26
CA TYR A 314 20.18 1.90 -5.08
C TYR A 314 21.36 2.81 -5.40
N ALA A 315 22.33 2.36 -6.21
CA ALA A 315 23.46 3.20 -6.60
C ALA A 315 23.03 4.44 -7.39
N ALA A 316 22.00 4.33 -8.23
CA ALA A 316 21.42 5.46 -8.95
C ALA A 316 20.75 6.46 -7.98
N ALA A 317 19.92 5.98 -7.05
CA ALA A 317 19.23 6.80 -6.06
C ALA A 317 20.19 7.55 -5.12
N VAL A 318 21.27 6.90 -4.67
CA VAL A 318 22.29 7.57 -3.84
C VAL A 318 23.08 8.62 -4.63
N GLY A 319 23.17 8.48 -5.95
CA GLY A 319 23.89 9.41 -6.83
C GLY A 319 23.11 10.67 -7.22
N THR A 320 21.81 10.75 -6.94
CA THR A 320 20.95 11.92 -7.17
C THR A 320 20.81 12.77 -5.92
#